data_AF-A0A356BB62-F1
#
_entry.id   AF-A0A356BB62-F1
#
_cell.length_a   1.000
_cell.length_b   1.000
_cell.length_c   1.000
_cell.angle_alpha   90.00
_cell.angle_beta   90.00
_cell.angle_gamma   90.00
#
_symmetry.space_group_name_H-M   'P 1'
#
loop_
_entity.id
_entity.type
_entity.pdbx_description
1 polymer ?
#
loop_
_entity_poly.entity_id
_entity_poly.type
_entity_poly.pdbx_seq_one_letter_code
_entity_poly.pdbx_strand_id
1 'polypeptide(L)'
;MILLNMVESFEEVTSHQDGSFSVTNDLIARNAISHTAIVMSYSLLEGFFHEEFEYYMKNKNQRKPKELSALINTLLHEHKISLKDWRKRRKVIDLLRVLRNAVVHCNGIIGSEIDKEKCKELMGEDIFESSEHYPRLSLARSISLVRELKSIADEYAEAVIWL
;
A
#
# COMPACT_ATOMS: atom_id res chain seq x y z
N MET A 1 13.17 5.64 4.07
CA MET A 1 14.26 5.18 3.18
C MET A 1 13.81 4.05 2.25
N ILE A 2 13.34 2.90 2.77
CA ILE A 2 13.00 1.73 1.93
C ILE A 2 11.91 2.00 0.86
N LEU A 3 10.78 2.63 1.22
CA LEU A 3 9.72 2.96 0.25
C LEU A 3 10.17 3.95 -0.83
N LEU A 4 11.14 4.82 -0.52
CA LEU A 4 11.68 5.78 -1.49
C LEU A 4 12.57 5.05 -2.51
N ASN A 5 13.51 4.24 -2.03
CA ASN A 5 14.38 3.42 -2.90
C ASN A 5 13.55 2.50 -3.81
N MET A 6 12.43 1.98 -3.30
CA MET A 6 11.51 1.15 -4.07
C MET A 6 10.85 1.92 -5.23
N VAL A 7 10.49 3.20 -5.03
CA VAL A 7 9.99 4.06 -6.10
C VAL A 7 11.09 4.27 -7.15
N GLU A 8 12.30 4.60 -6.73
CA GLU A 8 13.46 4.82 -7.62
C GLU A 8 13.77 3.57 -8.46
N SER A 9 13.79 2.38 -7.84
CA SER A 9 14.03 1.12 -8.55
C SER A 9 12.93 0.79 -9.57
N PHE A 10 11.67 1.13 -9.27
CA PHE A 10 10.57 0.92 -10.23
C PHE A 10 10.71 1.82 -11.45
N GLU A 11 11.08 3.09 -11.25
CA GLU A 11 11.33 4.04 -12.32
C GLU A 11 12.54 3.62 -13.16
N GLU A 12 13.62 3.14 -12.53
CA GLU A 12 14.82 2.65 -13.23
C GLU A 12 14.54 1.42 -14.11
N VAL A 13 13.92 0.37 -13.55
CA VAL A 13 13.67 -0.91 -14.25
C VAL A 13 12.74 -0.77 -15.45
N THR A 14 11.89 0.27 -15.46
CA THR A 14 10.94 0.53 -16.55
C THR A 14 11.43 1.59 -17.54
N SER A 15 12.58 2.21 -17.28
CA SER A 15 13.18 3.22 -18.17
C SER A 15 14.06 2.55 -19.25
N HIS A 16 13.74 2.79 -20.53
CA HIS A 16 14.58 2.41 -21.68
C HIS A 16 15.32 3.63 -22.24
N GLN A 17 16.59 3.48 -22.60
CA GLN A 17 17.45 4.57 -23.12
C GLN A 17 16.95 5.20 -24.43
N ASP A 18 16.10 4.49 -25.19
CA ASP A 18 15.55 4.94 -26.47
C ASP A 18 14.03 5.21 -26.43
N GLY A 19 13.39 5.08 -25.26
CA GLY A 19 11.94 5.24 -25.09
C GLY A 19 11.09 4.13 -25.72
N SER A 20 11.70 3.03 -26.19
CA SER A 20 10.97 1.90 -26.79
C SER A 20 10.52 0.87 -25.72
N PHE A 21 9.46 0.13 -26.03
CA PHE A 21 8.85 -0.87 -25.13
C PHE A 21 8.94 -2.28 -25.74
N SER A 22 9.64 -3.20 -25.08
CA SER A 22 9.58 -4.64 -25.40
C SER A 22 8.32 -5.27 -24.79
N VAL A 23 7.29 -5.49 -25.60
CA VAL A 23 5.93 -5.93 -25.20
C VAL A 23 5.89 -7.15 -24.24
N THR A 24 6.83 -8.11 -24.33
CA THR A 24 6.76 -9.39 -23.59
C THR A 24 7.50 -9.38 -22.23
N ASN A 25 8.73 -8.85 -22.16
CA ASN A 25 9.46 -8.68 -20.89
C ASN A 25 8.80 -7.63 -19.97
N ASP A 26 8.12 -6.66 -20.58
CA ASP A 26 7.40 -5.58 -19.92
C ASP A 26 6.15 -6.06 -19.17
N LEU A 27 5.44 -7.09 -19.66
CA LEU A 27 4.26 -7.63 -18.99
C LEU A 27 4.62 -8.27 -17.63
N ILE A 28 5.67 -9.10 -17.61
CA ILE A 28 6.14 -9.78 -16.40
C ILE A 28 6.70 -8.76 -15.42
N ALA A 29 7.50 -7.81 -15.89
CA ALA A 29 8.04 -6.72 -15.07
C ALA A 29 6.94 -5.86 -14.46
N ARG A 30 5.94 -5.43 -15.24
CA ARG A 30 4.80 -4.63 -14.74
C ARG A 30 3.95 -5.40 -13.73
N ASN A 31 3.71 -6.69 -13.96
CA ASN A 31 3.00 -7.53 -12.99
C ASN A 31 3.80 -7.63 -11.68
N ALA A 32 5.10 -7.89 -11.77
CA ALA A 32 5.98 -7.94 -10.60
C ALA A 32 6.02 -6.60 -9.85
N ILE A 33 6.07 -5.46 -10.55
CA ILE A 33 6.02 -4.12 -9.96
C ILE A 33 4.68 -3.90 -9.25
N SER A 34 3.55 -4.18 -9.90
CA SER A 34 2.21 -4.07 -9.31
C SER A 34 2.08 -4.90 -8.04
N HIS A 35 2.48 -6.18 -8.09
CA HIS A 35 2.42 -7.08 -6.93
C HIS A 35 3.34 -6.63 -5.82
N THR A 36 4.58 -6.27 -6.15
CA THR A 36 5.55 -5.76 -5.18
C THR A 36 5.02 -4.48 -4.53
N ALA A 37 4.47 -3.54 -5.31
CA ALA A 37 3.86 -2.32 -4.79
C ALA A 37 2.78 -2.62 -3.75
N ILE A 38 1.82 -3.49 -4.08
CA ILE A 38 0.72 -3.86 -3.17
C ILE A 38 1.26 -4.55 -1.91
N VAL A 39 2.10 -5.57 -2.06
CA VAL A 39 2.56 -6.42 -0.95
C VAL A 39 3.54 -5.68 -0.05
N MET A 40 4.57 -5.07 -0.63
CA MET A 40 5.63 -4.43 0.14
C MET A 40 5.17 -3.15 0.81
N SER A 41 4.42 -2.29 0.11
CA SER A 41 3.96 -1.03 0.72
C SER A 41 3.04 -1.31 1.91
N TYR A 42 2.10 -2.26 1.79
CA TYR A 42 1.24 -2.66 2.89
C TYR A 42 2.05 -3.27 4.04
N SER A 43 2.96 -4.19 3.74
CA SER A 43 3.74 -4.89 4.79
C SER A 43 4.71 -3.98 5.52
N LEU A 44 5.28 -2.97 4.84
CA LEU A 44 6.14 -1.97 5.47
C LEU A 44 5.34 -1.04 6.39
N LEU A 45 4.14 -0.61 5.96
CA LEU A 45 3.24 0.16 6.82
C LEU A 45 2.80 -0.65 8.04
N GLU A 46 2.49 -1.94 7.83
CA GLU A 46 2.15 -2.88 8.90
C GLU A 46 3.29 -3.06 9.89
N GLY A 47 4.52 -3.24 9.41
CA GLY A 47 5.72 -3.35 10.24
C GLY A 47 5.96 -2.10 11.08
N PHE A 48 5.90 -0.92 10.46
CA PHE A 48 6.07 0.36 11.15
C PHE A 48 5.07 0.51 12.31
N PHE A 49 3.77 0.37 12.05
CA PHE A 49 2.77 0.54 13.11
C PHE A 49 2.75 -0.60 14.13
N HIS A 50 3.28 -1.77 13.78
CA HIS A 50 3.48 -2.84 14.74
C HIS A 50 4.56 -2.46 15.75
N GLU A 51 5.72 -1.97 15.29
CA GLU A 51 6.79 -1.52 16.17
C GLU A 51 6.32 -0.39 17.08
N GLU A 52 5.60 0.59 16.53
CA GLU A 52 5.00 1.68 17.30
C GLU A 52 4.03 1.18 18.38
N PHE A 53 3.17 0.23 18.04
CA PHE A 53 2.24 -0.35 19.01
C PHE A 53 2.97 -1.09 20.14
N GLU A 54 3.93 -1.95 19.81
CA GLU A 54 4.71 -2.67 20.81
C GLU A 54 5.51 -1.72 21.71
N TYR A 55 5.97 -0.58 21.17
CA TYR A 55 6.69 0.42 21.94
C TYR A 55 5.76 1.16 22.92
N TYR A 56 4.67 1.76 22.43
CA TYR A 56 3.81 2.65 23.24
C TYR A 56 2.76 1.91 24.08
N MET A 57 2.38 0.69 23.71
CA MET A 57 1.28 -0.05 24.34
C MET A 57 1.75 -1.19 25.25
N LYS A 58 3.06 -1.46 25.33
CA LYS A 58 3.66 -2.58 26.09
C LYS A 58 3.11 -2.74 27.51
N ASN A 59 2.92 -1.62 28.21
CA ASN A 59 2.52 -1.60 29.61
C ASN A 59 1.01 -1.40 29.82
N LYS A 60 0.21 -1.35 28.76
CA LYS A 60 -1.20 -0.97 28.81
C LYS A 60 -2.18 -2.14 28.84
N ASN A 61 -1.69 -3.39 28.96
CA ASN A 61 -2.49 -4.62 28.93
C ASN A 61 -3.47 -4.71 27.75
N GLN A 62 -3.22 -3.95 26.67
CA GLN A 62 -4.13 -3.84 25.55
C GLN A 62 -3.74 -4.86 24.49
N ARG A 63 -4.70 -5.70 24.10
CA ARG A 63 -4.47 -6.70 23.06
C ARG A 63 -4.20 -6.02 21.73
N LYS A 64 -3.11 -6.39 21.07
CA LYS A 64 -2.78 -5.92 19.72
C LYS A 64 -3.93 -6.20 18.73
N PRO A 65 -4.46 -5.18 18.04
CA PRO A 65 -5.43 -5.37 16.96
C PRO A 65 -4.87 -6.24 15.83
N LYS A 66 -5.73 -7.06 15.22
CA LYS A 66 -5.35 -7.91 14.08
C LYS A 66 -5.28 -7.15 12.76
N GLU A 67 -6.06 -6.09 12.62
CA GLU A 67 -6.16 -5.33 11.37
C GLU A 67 -5.29 -4.07 11.45
N LEU A 68 -4.53 -3.78 10.40
CA LEU A 68 -3.65 -2.61 10.34
C LEU A 68 -4.40 -1.30 10.60
N SER A 69 -5.59 -1.12 9.99
CA SER A 69 -6.41 0.06 10.23
C SER A 69 -6.83 0.21 11.68
N ALA A 70 -7.14 -0.88 12.39
CA ALA A 70 -7.47 -0.86 13.81
C ALA A 70 -6.24 -0.58 14.68
N LEU A 71 -5.07 -1.10 14.29
CA LEU A 71 -3.78 -0.83 14.92
C LEU A 71 -3.46 0.66 14.89
N ILE A 72 -3.53 1.26 13.70
CA ILE A 72 -3.29 2.71 13.52
C ILE A 72 -4.30 3.52 14.33
N ASN A 73 -5.60 3.19 14.28
CA ASN A 73 -6.61 3.89 15.08
C ASN A 73 -6.32 3.86 16.59
N THR A 74 -5.79 2.75 17.09
CA THR A 74 -5.46 2.62 18.52
C THR A 74 -4.33 3.58 18.89
N LEU A 75 -3.28 3.66 18.06
CA LEU A 75 -2.17 4.58 18.26
C LEU A 75 -2.61 6.05 18.11
N LEU A 76 -3.41 6.38 17.10
CA LEU A 76 -3.95 7.73 16.94
C LEU A 76 -4.76 8.18 18.16
N HIS A 77 -5.61 7.29 18.68
CA HIS A 77 -6.38 7.58 19.89
C HIS A 77 -5.49 7.76 21.12
N GLU A 78 -4.50 6.87 21.28
CA GLU A 78 -3.54 6.93 22.38
C GLU A 78 -2.80 8.27 22.42
N HIS A 79 -2.28 8.69 21.27
CA HIS A 79 -1.54 9.93 21.11
C HIS A 79 -2.43 11.17 20.97
N LYS A 80 -3.76 11.01 20.90
CA LYS A 80 -4.73 12.07 20.61
C LYS A 80 -4.42 12.82 19.30
N ILE A 81 -3.92 12.10 18.30
CA ILE A 81 -3.58 12.62 16.97
C ILE A 81 -4.72 12.37 15.98
N SER A 82 -4.89 13.27 15.03
CA SER A 82 -5.74 13.06 13.84
C SER A 82 -4.88 13.16 12.59
N LEU A 83 -5.02 12.19 11.67
CA LEU A 83 -4.40 12.25 10.35
C LEU A 83 -5.38 12.85 9.35
N LYS A 84 -4.84 13.61 8.39
CA LYS A 84 -5.57 14.19 7.27
C LYS A 84 -6.28 13.09 6.48
N ASP A 85 -7.55 13.33 6.18
CA ASP A 85 -8.42 12.45 5.39
C ASP A 85 -8.46 10.99 5.88
N TRP A 86 -8.23 10.78 7.18
CA TRP A 86 -8.05 9.44 7.76
C TRP A 86 -9.20 8.48 7.44
N ARG A 87 -10.44 8.95 7.44
CA ARG A 87 -11.61 8.12 7.12
C ARG A 87 -11.52 7.54 5.70
N LYS A 88 -11.02 8.30 4.73
CA LYS A 88 -10.82 7.84 3.35
C LYS A 88 -9.61 6.90 3.29
N ARG A 89 -8.48 7.30 3.86
CA ARG A 89 -7.23 6.51 3.90
C ARG A 89 -7.41 5.15 4.56
N ARG A 90 -8.20 5.07 5.64
CA ARG A 90 -8.59 3.82 6.28
C ARG A 90 -9.25 2.85 5.30
N LYS A 91 -10.21 3.32 4.50
CA LYS A 91 -10.89 2.48 3.51
C LYS A 91 -9.91 1.97 2.44
N VAL A 92 -8.94 2.79 2.05
CA VAL A 92 -7.87 2.41 1.12
C VAL A 92 -6.98 1.32 1.73
N ILE A 93 -6.57 1.45 3.00
CA ILE A 93 -5.80 0.41 3.71
C ILE A 93 -6.58 -0.91 3.77
N ASP A 94 -7.87 -0.85 4.12
CA ASP A 94 -8.72 -2.04 4.20
C ASP A 94 -8.89 -2.72 2.82
N LEU A 95 -9.00 -1.93 1.74
CA LEU A 95 -9.01 -2.43 0.36
C LEU A 95 -7.66 -3.08 -0.01
N LEU A 96 -6.55 -2.42 0.29
CA LEU A 96 -5.22 -2.93 -0.02
C LEU A 96 -4.91 -4.24 0.67
N ARG A 97 -5.44 -4.45 1.88
CA ARG A 97 -5.37 -5.76 2.54
C ARG A 97 -6.00 -6.86 1.69
N VAL A 98 -7.17 -6.59 1.09
CA VAL A 98 -7.86 -7.54 0.20
C VAL A 98 -7.02 -7.81 -1.05
N LEU A 99 -6.51 -6.74 -1.70
CA LEU A 99 -5.65 -6.87 -2.87
C LEU A 99 -4.36 -7.65 -2.56
N ARG A 100 -3.70 -7.33 -1.44
CA ARG A 100 -2.49 -8.00 -0.96
C ARG A 100 -2.73 -9.46 -0.68
N ASN A 101 -3.84 -9.81 -0.03
CA ASN A 101 -4.18 -11.21 0.23
C ASN A 101 -4.46 -11.96 -1.07
N ALA A 102 -5.14 -11.35 -2.05
CA ALA A 102 -5.31 -11.96 -3.37
C ALA A 102 -3.96 -12.24 -4.04
N VAL A 103 -3.06 -11.25 -4.08
CA VAL A 103 -1.71 -11.41 -4.64
C VAL A 103 -0.91 -12.51 -3.93
N VAL A 104 -0.91 -12.54 -2.59
CA VAL A 104 -0.13 -13.50 -1.80
C VAL A 104 -0.68 -14.92 -1.91
N HIS A 105 -2.01 -15.09 -1.88
CA HIS A 105 -2.63 -16.41 -1.86
C HIS A 105 -2.88 -16.99 -3.26
N CYS A 106 -2.74 -16.19 -4.32
CA CYS A 106 -2.96 -16.63 -5.70
C CYS A 106 -1.69 -16.53 -6.57
N ASN A 107 -0.50 -16.73 -5.99
CA ASN A 107 0.79 -16.74 -6.71
C ASN A 107 1.05 -15.49 -7.57
N GLY A 108 0.72 -14.30 -7.05
CA GLY A 108 0.85 -13.07 -7.82
C GLY A 108 -0.21 -12.95 -8.90
N ILE A 109 -1.44 -13.37 -8.62
CA ILE A 109 -2.58 -13.13 -9.49
C ILE A 109 -3.65 -12.40 -8.68
N ILE A 110 -3.99 -11.20 -9.12
CA ILE A 110 -5.20 -10.53 -8.67
C ILE A 110 -6.37 -11.27 -9.35
N GLY A 111 -7.18 -12.00 -8.58
CA GLY A 111 -8.30 -12.75 -9.14
C GLY A 111 -9.34 -11.84 -9.81
N SER A 112 -10.07 -12.37 -10.80
CA SER A 112 -11.17 -11.65 -11.46
C SER A 112 -12.35 -11.33 -10.53
N GLU A 113 -12.43 -12.00 -9.37
CA GLU A 113 -13.45 -11.80 -8.34
C GLU A 113 -13.27 -10.51 -7.53
N ILE A 114 -12.22 -9.73 -7.79
CA ILE A 114 -12.05 -8.43 -7.15
C ILE A 114 -13.09 -7.45 -7.66
N ASP A 115 -13.79 -6.83 -6.72
CA ASP A 115 -14.76 -5.77 -6.96
C ASP A 115 -14.06 -4.50 -7.51
N LYS A 116 -13.91 -4.46 -8.84
CA LYS A 116 -13.27 -3.36 -9.56
C LYS A 116 -14.01 -2.04 -9.37
N GLU A 117 -15.34 -2.07 -9.28
CA GLU A 117 -16.15 -0.87 -9.07
C GLU A 117 -15.91 -0.28 -7.68
N LYS A 118 -15.83 -1.12 -6.64
CA LYS A 118 -15.45 -0.66 -5.31
C LYS A 118 -14.03 -0.11 -5.26
N CYS A 119 -13.09 -0.70 -6.01
CA CYS A 119 -11.73 -0.15 -6.14
C CYS A 119 -11.77 1.25 -6.75
N LYS A 120 -12.52 1.41 -7.85
CA LYS A 120 -12.70 2.67 -8.55
C LYS A 120 -13.37 3.73 -7.69
N GLU A 121 -14.41 3.38 -6.93
CA GLU A 121 -15.09 4.30 -6.02
C GLU A 121 -14.14 4.81 -4.92
N LEU A 122 -13.37 3.92 -4.30
CA LEU A 122 -12.49 4.27 -3.19
C LEU A 122 -11.25 5.05 -3.63
N MET A 123 -10.72 4.73 -4.81
CA MET A 123 -9.54 5.37 -5.37
C MET A 123 -9.87 6.60 -6.23
N GLY A 124 -11.14 6.76 -6.62
CA GLY A 124 -11.65 7.86 -7.45
C GLY A 124 -11.46 7.65 -8.96
N GLU A 125 -10.85 6.55 -9.37
CA GLU A 125 -10.50 6.24 -10.76
C GLU A 125 -10.16 4.76 -10.94
N ASP A 126 -10.17 4.29 -12.19
CA ASP A 126 -9.74 2.92 -12.47
C ASP A 126 -8.21 2.83 -12.28
N ILE A 127 -7.82 2.00 -11.32
CA ILE A 127 -6.42 1.79 -10.97
C ILE A 127 -5.79 0.63 -11.73
N PHE A 128 -6.59 -0.17 -12.44
CA PHE A 128 -6.13 -1.38 -13.10
C PHE A 128 -5.90 -1.14 -14.61
N GLU A 129 -4.77 -1.62 -15.14
CA GLU A 129 -4.59 -1.74 -16.58
C GLU A 129 -5.46 -2.88 -17.12
N SER A 130 -6.12 -2.64 -18.25
CA SER A 130 -7.15 -3.47 -18.86
C SER A 130 -6.61 -4.85 -19.28
N SER A 131 -6.66 -5.81 -18.37
CA SER A 131 -6.71 -7.21 -18.73
C SER A 131 -7.99 -7.81 -18.13
N GLU A 132 -8.82 -8.42 -18.99
CA GLU A 132 -10.11 -9.01 -18.61
C GLU A 132 -9.96 -10.15 -17.58
N HIS A 133 -8.75 -10.70 -17.43
CA HIS A 133 -8.52 -11.90 -16.63
C HIS A 133 -7.60 -11.68 -15.43
N TYR A 134 -6.68 -10.71 -15.49
CA TYR A 134 -5.66 -10.46 -14.45
C TYR A 134 -5.46 -8.95 -14.24
N PRO A 135 -6.25 -8.31 -13.36
CA PRO A 135 -6.10 -6.89 -13.08
C PRO A 135 -4.70 -6.61 -12.52
N ARG A 136 -4.08 -5.51 -12.93
CA ARG A 136 -2.78 -5.07 -12.42
C ARG A 136 -2.74 -3.57 -12.28
N LEU A 137 -2.02 -3.05 -11.31
CA LEU A 137 -1.78 -1.61 -11.22
C LEU A 137 -0.86 -1.17 -12.38
N SER A 138 -1.12 0.00 -12.95
CA SER A 138 -0.11 0.65 -13.80
C SER A 138 1.11 1.04 -12.96
N LEU A 139 2.24 1.33 -13.61
CA LEU A 139 3.42 1.84 -12.92
C LEU A 139 3.10 3.10 -12.11
N ALA A 140 2.41 4.07 -12.72
CA ALA A 140 2.01 5.31 -12.06
C ALA A 140 1.16 5.05 -10.81
N ARG A 141 0.26 4.06 -10.87
CA ARG A 141 -0.58 3.66 -9.72
C ARG A 141 0.21 2.94 -8.64
N SER A 142 1.13 2.08 -9.04
CA SER A 142 2.06 1.39 -8.14
C SER A 142 2.88 2.40 -7.33
N ILE A 143 3.44 3.41 -8.00
CA ILE A 143 4.21 4.49 -7.36
C ILE A 143 3.32 5.35 -6.46
N SER A 144 2.14 5.76 -6.95
CA SER A 144 1.19 6.56 -6.17
C SER A 144 0.77 5.85 -4.88
N LEU A 145 0.55 4.54 -4.94
CA LEU A 145 0.22 3.72 -3.78
C LEU A 145 1.35 3.72 -2.75
N VAL A 146 2.59 3.48 -3.19
CA VAL A 146 3.77 3.49 -2.32
C VAL A 146 3.93 4.84 -1.63
N ARG A 147 3.77 5.94 -2.39
CA ARG A 147 3.83 7.31 -1.87
C ARG A 147 2.72 7.59 -0.84
N GLU A 148 1.49 7.13 -1.11
CA GLU A 148 0.37 7.32 -0.18
C GLU A 148 0.63 6.63 1.16
N LEU A 149 1.03 5.35 1.16
CA LEU A 149 1.30 4.64 2.41
C LEU A 149 2.50 5.21 3.16
N LYS A 150 3.55 5.65 2.44
CA LYS A 150 4.65 6.38 3.06
C LYS A 150 4.15 7.66 3.75
N SER A 151 3.28 8.43 3.08
CA SER A 151 2.76 9.69 3.64
C SER A 151 1.98 9.50 4.95
N ILE A 152 1.28 8.36 5.10
CA ILE A 152 0.58 8.03 6.34
C ILE A 152 1.58 7.81 7.49
N ALA A 153 2.66 7.08 7.22
CA ALA A 153 3.71 6.84 8.20
C ALA A 153 4.46 8.14 8.55
N ASP A 154 4.80 8.95 7.54
CA ASP A 154 5.48 10.24 7.74
C ASP A 154 4.62 11.19 8.59
N GLU A 155 3.35 11.37 8.22
CA GLU A 155 2.44 12.29 8.91
C GLU A 155 2.21 11.87 10.37
N TYR A 156 2.07 10.57 10.62
CA TYR A 156 2.00 10.05 11.98
C TYR A 156 3.31 10.28 12.74
N ALA A 157 4.47 9.97 12.14
CA ALA A 157 5.77 10.13 12.80
C ALA A 157 6.04 11.59 13.14
N GLU A 158 5.74 12.52 12.23
CA GLU A 158 5.79 13.95 12.48
C GLU A 158 4.89 14.32 13.65
N ALA A 159 3.63 13.90 13.62
CA ALA A 159 2.69 14.23 14.69
C ALA A 159 3.12 13.71 16.07
N VAL A 160 3.77 12.53 16.15
CA VAL A 160 4.27 11.96 17.40
C VAL A 160 5.54 12.65 17.90
N ILE A 161 6.46 13.05 17.00
CA ILE A 161 7.70 13.76 17.37
C ILE A 161 7.41 15.10 18.07
N TRP A 162 6.30 15.75 17.70
CA TRP A 162 5.88 17.03 18.26
C TRP A 162 4.95 16.92 19.50
N LEU A 163 4.78 15.72 20.08
CA LEU A 163 4.08 15.49 21.36
C LEU A 163 5.02 15.55 22.56
#